data_AF-A0A928A657-F1
#
_entry.id   AF-A0A928A657-F1
#
_cell.length_a   1.000
_cell.length_b   1.000
_cell.length_c   1.000
_cell.angle_alpha   90.00
_cell.angle_beta   90.00
_cell.angle_gamma   90.00
#
_symmetry.space_group_name_H-M   'P 1'
#
loop_
_entity.id
_entity.type
_entity.pdbx_description
1 polymer ?
#
loop_
_entity_poly.entity_id
_entity_poly.type
_entity_poly.pdbx_seq_one_letter_code
_entity_poly.pdbx_strand_id
1 'polypeptide(L)' 'DMKKDWIGKNLLELNFRKKYSLNIIAIKENGKININIDPNIPLNENMKLIVIGNKNKILKIK' A
#
# COMPACT_ATOMS: atom_id res chain seq x y z
N ASP A 1 5.45 -7.02 -5.77
CA ASP A 1 4.73 -6.11 -6.71
C ASP A 1 3.28 -5.93 -6.24
N MET A 2 2.46 -5.15 -6.95
CA MET A 2 1.08 -4.87 -6.50
C MET A 2 0.24 -6.16 -6.49
N LYS A 3 -0.57 -6.36 -5.43
CA LYS A 3 -1.49 -7.50 -5.33
C LYS A 3 -2.73 -7.25 -6.18
N LYS A 4 -3.15 -8.23 -6.99
CA LYS A 4 -4.32 -8.11 -7.89
C LYS A 4 -5.60 -7.64 -7.18
N ASP A 5 -5.86 -8.18 -5.98
CA ASP A 5 -7.07 -7.83 -5.19
C ASP A 5 -7.11 -6.38 -4.68
N TRP A 6 -5.99 -5.65 -4.79
CA TRP A 6 -5.84 -4.26 -4.38
C TRP A 6 -5.93 -3.29 -5.56
N ILE A 7 -5.74 -3.76 -6.79
CA ILE A 7 -5.83 -2.91 -7.99
C ILE A 7 -7.25 -2.36 -8.10
N GLY A 8 -7.35 -1.07 -8.39
CA GLY A 8 -8.61 -0.34 -8.47
C GLY A 8 -9.22 0.06 -7.13
N LYS A 9 -8.66 -0.39 -5.99
CA LYS A 9 -9.10 0.03 -4.66
C LYS A 9 -8.17 1.08 -4.08
N ASN A 10 -8.71 1.97 -3.28
CA ASN A 10 -7.92 2.95 -2.55
C ASN A 10 -7.57 2.48 -1.12
N LEU A 11 -6.76 3.27 -0.40
CA LEU A 11 -6.25 2.88 0.92
C LEU A 11 -7.34 2.84 1.99
N LEU A 12 -8.39 3.66 1.84
CA LEU A 12 -9.54 3.70 2.74
C LEU A 12 -10.37 2.42 2.61
N GLU A 13 -10.67 2.01 1.38
CA GLU A 13 -11.42 0.78 1.08
C GLU A 13 -10.68 -0.47 1.56
N LEU A 14 -9.35 -0.50 1.40
CA LEU A 14 -8.52 -1.59 1.88
C LEU A 14 -8.33 -1.59 3.40
N ASN A 15 -8.65 -0.47 4.07
CA ASN A 15 -8.55 -0.26 5.50
C ASN A 15 -7.21 -0.77 6.08
N PHE A 16 -6.12 -0.31 5.47
CA PHE A 16 -4.79 -0.91 5.60
C PHE A 16 -4.32 -1.04 7.05
N ARG A 17 -4.49 0.03 7.83
CA ARG A 17 -4.06 0.09 9.23
C ARG A 17 -4.82 -0.93 10.09
N LYS A 18 -6.13 -1.07 9.91
CA LYS A 18 -6.95 -1.98 10.70
C LYS A 18 -6.73 -3.44 10.29
N LYS A 19 -6.67 -3.71 8.98
CA LYS A 19 -6.61 -5.07 8.43
C LYS A 19 -5.21 -5.68 8.51
N TYR A 20 -4.20 -4.87 8.23
CA TYR A 20 -2.82 -5.33 8.07
C TYR A 20 -1.88 -4.83 9.18
N SER A 21 -2.31 -3.86 10.00
CA SER A 21 -1.46 -3.22 11.01
C SER A 21 -0.17 -2.65 10.42
N LEU A 22 -0.28 -2.13 9.18
CA LEU A 22 0.79 -1.47 8.46
C LEU A 22 0.46 0.01 8.29
N ASN A 23 1.49 0.84 8.33
CA ASN A 23 1.44 2.21 7.85
C ASN A 23 2.15 2.30 6.51
N ILE A 24 1.56 3.03 5.57
CA ILE A 24 2.16 3.32 4.28
C ILE A 24 2.93 4.62 4.44
N ILE A 25 4.22 4.61 4.09
CA ILE A 25 5.11 5.77 4.22
C ILE A 25 5.42 6.44 2.88
N ALA A 26 5.34 5.67 1.79
CA ALA A 26 5.54 6.19 0.44
C ALA A 26 4.93 5.25 -0.60
N ILE A 27 4.68 5.79 -1.79
CA ILE A 27 4.35 5.02 -2.99
C ILE A 27 5.43 5.29 -4.03
N LYS A 28 6.00 4.22 -4.59
CA LYS A 28 6.89 4.30 -5.74
C LYS A 28 6.13 3.94 -7.01
N GLU A 29 6.18 4.81 -8.01
CA GLU A 29 5.55 4.61 -9.31
C GLU A 29 6.46 5.19 -10.39
N ASN A 30 6.66 4.47 -11.49
CA ASN A 30 7.49 4.91 -12.62
C ASN A 30 8.87 5.44 -12.19
N GLY A 31 9.49 4.78 -11.19
CA GLY A 31 10.79 5.15 -10.65
C GLY A 31 10.80 6.30 -9.65
N LYS A 32 9.71 7.07 -9.53
CA LYS A 32 9.58 8.19 -8.60
C LYS A 32 8.96 7.75 -7.28
N ILE A 33 9.44 8.31 -6.17
CA ILE A 33 8.89 8.10 -4.83
C ILE A 33 8.03 9.31 -4.48
N ASN A 34 6.77 9.06 -4.11
CA ASN A 34 5.84 10.06 -3.59
C ASN A 34 5.54 9.78 -2.12
N ILE A 35 5.77 10.78 -1.26
CA ILE A 35 5.47 10.76 0.18
C ILE A 35 4.17 11.49 0.53
N ASN A 36 3.65 12.33 -0.38
CA ASN A 36 2.35 12.96 -0.25
C ASN A 36 1.28 12.01 -0.78
N ILE A 37 0.95 11.02 0.04
CA ILE A 37 0.01 9.96 -0.30
C ILE A 37 -1.42 10.44 -0.07
N ASP A 38 -2.21 10.49 -1.14
CA ASP A 38 -3.67 10.65 -1.03
C ASP A 38 -4.32 9.27 -0.89
N PRO A 39 -4.98 8.98 0.25
CA PRO A 39 -5.58 7.67 0.50
C PRO A 39 -6.83 7.38 -0.33
N ASN A 40 -7.38 8.38 -1.03
CA ASN A 40 -8.55 8.23 -1.90
C ASN A 40 -8.19 7.75 -3.31
N ILE A 41 -6.91 7.87 -3.71
CA ILE A 41 -6.46 7.46 -5.04
C ILE A 41 -6.46 5.93 -5.14
N PRO A 42 -7.13 5.36 -6.16
CA PRO A 42 -7.06 3.93 -6.45
C PRO A 42 -5.64 3.47 -6.78
N LEU A 43 -5.25 2.31 -6.25
CA LEU A 43 -3.98 1.69 -6.54
C LEU A 43 -3.99 1.07 -7.94
N ASN A 44 -2.89 1.23 -8.68
CA ASN A 44 -2.68 0.55 -9.95
C ASN A 44 -1.55 -0.49 -9.87
N GLU A 45 -1.42 -1.29 -10.92
CA GLU A 45 -0.44 -2.37 -11.02
C GLU A 45 1.03 -1.91 -11.02
N ASN A 46 1.31 -0.67 -11.43
CA ASN A 46 2.65 -0.09 -11.54
C ASN A 46 3.13 0.54 -10.22
N MET A 47 2.22 0.71 -9.25
CA MET A 47 2.55 1.24 -7.93
C MET A 47 3.22 0.19 -7.04
N LYS A 48 4.16 0.64 -6.22
CA LYS A 48 4.78 -0.13 -5.14
C LYS A 48 4.60 0.60 -3.82
N LEU A 49 3.88 -0.03 -2.90
CA LEU A 49 3.68 0.50 -1.55
C LEU A 49 4.91 0.25 -0.70
N ILE A 50 5.43 1.30 -0.08
CA ILE A 50 6.48 1.22 0.93
C ILE A 50 5.80 1.35 2.28
N VAL A 51 5.97 0.33 3.12
CA VAL A 51 5.22 0.16 4.37
C VAL A 51 6.14 -0.07 5.55
N ILE A 52 5.70 0.40 6.73
CA ILE A 52 6.30 0.09 8.02
C ILE A 52 5.27 -0.64 8.87
N GLY A 53 5.68 -1.70 9.56
CA GLY A 53 4.83 -2.41 10.50
C GLY A 53 5.56 -3.53 11.23
N ASN A 54 4.83 -4.25 12.08
CA ASN A 54 5.40 -5.36 12.84
C ASN A 54 5.76 -6.52 11.88
N LYS A 55 6.99 -7.03 11.99
CA LYS A 55 7.52 -8.13 11.17
C LYS A 55 6.56 -9.32 11.08
N ASN A 56 5.92 -9.70 12.18
CA ASN A 56 5.00 -10.85 12.26
C ASN A 56 3.70 -10.63 11.46
N LYS A 57 3.33 -9.39 11.16
CA LYS A 57 2.16 -9.05 10.34
C LYS A 57 2.54 -8.90 8.86
N ILE A 58 3.72 -8.34 8.56
CA ILE A 58 4.26 -8.21 7.20
C ILE A 58 4.39 -9.59 6.53
N LEU A 59 4.83 -10.60 7.28
CA LEU A 59 4.95 -11.99 6.79
C LEU A 59 3.62 -12.60 6.33
N LYS A 60 2.46 -12.12 6.82
CA LYS A 60 1.13 -12.62 6.43
C LYS A 60 0.61 -12.02 5.12
N ILE A 61 1.33 -11.05 4.56
CA ILE A 61 0.92 -10.28 3.36
C ILE A 61 1.71 -10.74 2.13
N LYS A 62 2.82 -11.45 2.36
CA LYS A 62 3.66 -12.05 1.31
C LYS A 62 2.89 -13.07 0.48
#